data_AF-A0A9N9IYC5-F1
#
_entry.id   AF-A0A9N9IYC5-F1
#
_cell.length_a   1.000
_cell.length_b   1.000
_cell.length_c   1.000
_cell.angle_alpha   90.00
_cell.angle_beta   90.00
_cell.angle_gamma   90.00
#
_symmetry.space_group_name_H-M   'P 1'
#
loop_
_entity.id
_entity.type
_entity.pdbx_description
1 polymer ?
#
loop_
_entity_poly.entity_id
_entity_poly.type
_entity_poly.pdbx_seq_one_letter_code
_entity_poly.pdbx_strand_id
1 'polypeptide(L)'
;NMSYLSPDLKEVMEKAIETTKDNIGPTLNVCFPYTSRDELTTSVKKIVKMVEKDQLKIKYGDIDENLIEQNLFTHGSPPLEVLIRTSGEIRLSDFLLWQCHQNCYIYFVKCYWPEFSFWEILPIILDYQVNYESIKEKREKSWLHLSKLYNDID
;
A
#
# COMPACT_ATOMS: atom_id res chain seq x y z
N ASN A 1 -8.86 11.06 -4.86
CA ASN A 1 -10.15 10.45 -5.24
C ASN A 1 -11.41 10.99 -4.61
N MET A 2 -11.35 11.98 -3.71
CA MET A 2 -12.58 12.55 -3.14
C MET A 2 -13.54 13.11 -4.20
N SER A 3 -13.05 13.51 -5.39
CA SER A 3 -13.88 14.01 -6.50
C SER A 3 -15.04 13.11 -6.91
N TYR A 4 -14.91 11.79 -6.77
CA TYR A 4 -15.94 10.82 -7.15
C TYR A 4 -17.07 10.67 -6.12
N LEU A 5 -16.92 11.27 -4.93
CA LEU A 5 -17.86 11.13 -3.84
C LEU A 5 -18.93 12.22 -3.86
N SER A 6 -20.13 11.85 -3.42
CA SER A 6 -21.21 12.78 -3.18
C SER A 6 -20.85 13.75 -2.04
N PRO A 7 -21.40 14.97 -2.03
CA PRO A 7 -21.04 16.00 -1.05
C PRO A 7 -21.25 15.57 0.41
N ASP A 8 -22.36 14.87 0.70
CA ASP A 8 -22.68 14.32 2.01
C ASP A 8 -21.64 13.30 2.48
N LEU A 9 -21.19 12.41 1.60
CA LEU A 9 -20.18 11.42 1.96
C LEU A 9 -18.80 12.05 2.19
N LYS A 10 -18.45 13.09 1.42
CA LYS A 10 -17.21 13.86 1.65
C LYS A 10 -17.21 14.48 3.04
N GLU A 11 -18.30 15.11 3.44
CA GLU A 11 -18.43 15.76 4.75
C GLU A 11 -18.24 14.74 5.89
N VAL A 12 -18.87 13.57 5.78
CA VAL A 12 -18.73 12.49 6.77
C VAL A 12 -17.28 12.00 6.85
N MET A 13 -16.62 11.80 5.70
CA MET A 13 -15.23 11.34 5.66
C MET A 13 -14.26 12.39 6.22
N GLU A 14 -14.40 13.65 5.82
CA GLU A 14 -13.56 14.76 6.31
C GLU A 14 -13.71 14.91 7.83
N LYS A 15 -14.94 14.82 8.34
CA LYS A 15 -15.20 14.83 9.79
C LYS A 15 -14.53 13.66 10.50
N ALA A 16 -14.61 12.45 9.94
CA ALA A 16 -13.97 11.27 10.53
C ALA A 16 -12.45 11.45 10.58
N ILE A 17 -11.83 11.86 9.47
CA ILE A 17 -10.38 12.11 9.37
C ILE A 17 -9.95 13.16 10.40
N GLU A 18 -10.62 14.31 10.43
CA GLU A 18 -10.28 15.43 11.31
C GLU A 18 -10.43 15.04 12.80
N THR A 19 -11.47 14.28 13.13
CA THR A 19 -11.72 13.83 14.51
C THR A 19 -10.66 12.83 14.98
N THR A 20 -10.03 12.07 14.08
CA THR A 20 -9.10 10.99 14.43
C THR A 20 -7.63 11.29 14.13
N LYS A 21 -7.30 12.44 13.53
CA LYS A 21 -5.94 12.74 13.02
C LYS A 21 -4.84 12.71 14.08
N ASP A 22 -5.16 13.06 15.32
CA ASP A 22 -4.20 13.17 16.43
C ASP A 22 -4.21 11.91 17.33
N ASN A 23 -4.91 10.84 16.91
CA ASN A 23 -4.94 9.59 17.64
C ASN A 23 -3.57 8.89 17.56
N ILE A 24 -3.06 8.47 18.71
CA ILE A 24 -1.80 7.71 18.84
C ILE A 24 -1.99 6.19 18.74
N GLY A 25 -3.24 5.74 18.58
CA GLY A 25 -3.61 4.34 18.50
C GLY A 25 -3.38 3.74 17.11
N PRO A 26 -4.04 2.62 16.79
CA PRO A 26 -3.95 2.01 15.47
C PRO A 26 -4.55 2.92 14.38
N THR A 27 -3.89 2.96 13.22
CA THR A 27 -4.39 3.64 12.03
C THR A 27 -5.20 2.68 11.17
N LEU A 28 -6.42 3.07 10.79
CA LEU A 28 -7.25 2.34 9.84
C LEU A 28 -7.32 3.09 8.51
N ASN A 29 -6.75 2.50 7.46
CA ASN A 29 -6.83 3.02 6.10
C ASN A 29 -8.05 2.43 5.36
N VAL A 30 -9.07 3.24 5.12
CA VAL A 30 -10.24 2.83 4.32
C VAL A 30 -10.04 3.26 2.86
N CYS A 31 -9.83 2.28 1.98
CA CYS A 31 -9.53 2.53 0.57
C CYS A 31 -10.81 2.72 -0.25
N PHE A 32 -11.26 3.97 -0.45
CA PHE A 32 -12.53 4.27 -1.10
C PHE A 32 -12.59 5.65 -1.79
N PRO A 33 -12.97 5.74 -3.09
CA PRO A 33 -12.81 4.72 -4.12
C PRO A 33 -11.31 4.59 -4.46
N TYR A 34 -10.82 3.37 -4.57
CA TYR A 34 -9.39 3.10 -4.69
C TYR A 34 -9.10 2.03 -5.75
N THR A 35 -8.06 2.28 -6.55
CA THR A 35 -7.33 1.26 -7.31
C THR A 35 -5.84 1.61 -7.29
N SER A 36 -4.97 0.61 -7.37
CA SER A 36 -3.52 0.82 -7.29
C SER A 36 -2.99 1.56 -8.51
N ARG A 37 -3.55 1.31 -9.70
CA ARG A 37 -3.21 2.07 -10.91
C ARG A 37 -3.60 3.56 -10.83
N ASP A 38 -4.74 3.87 -10.22
CA ASP A 38 -5.16 5.26 -10.04
C ASP A 38 -4.30 5.97 -8.97
N GLU A 39 -3.92 5.27 -7.91
CA GLU A 39 -2.96 5.76 -6.92
C GLU A 39 -1.62 6.13 -7.57
N LEU A 40 -1.04 5.24 -8.38
CA LEU A 40 0.21 5.51 -9.09
C LEU A 40 0.09 6.70 -10.05
N THR A 41 -1.01 6.74 -10.82
CA THR A 41 -1.28 7.87 -11.73
C THR A 41 -1.39 9.18 -10.95
N THR A 42 -2.03 9.16 -9.78
CA THR A 42 -2.19 10.33 -8.92
C THR A 42 -0.87 10.76 -8.29
N SER A 43 -0.02 9.82 -7.86
CA SER A 43 1.33 10.08 -7.34
C SER A 43 2.19 10.82 -8.38
N VAL A 44 2.23 10.31 -9.61
CA VAL A 44 2.97 10.96 -10.71
C VAL A 44 2.43 12.36 -11.01
N LYS A 45 1.09 12.52 -11.10
CA LYS A 45 0.47 13.84 -11.28
C LYS A 45 0.80 14.81 -10.14
N LYS A 46 0.88 14.32 -8.90
CA LYS A 46 1.25 15.13 -7.73
C LYS A 46 2.69 15.61 -7.83
N ILE A 47 3.62 14.73 -8.20
CA ILE A 47 5.03 15.07 -8.42
C ILE A 47 5.16 16.15 -9.49
N VAL A 48 4.55 15.95 -10.67
CA VAL A 48 4.58 16.94 -11.77
C VAL A 48 4.03 18.29 -11.31
N LYS A 49 2.90 18.30 -10.59
CA LYS A 49 2.29 19.52 -10.06
C LYS A 49 3.19 20.24 -9.04
N MET A 50 3.96 19.51 -8.23
CA MET A 50 4.93 20.10 -7.30
C MET A 50 6.10 20.75 -8.04
N VAL A 51 6.54 20.14 -9.15
CA VAL A 51 7.58 20.72 -10.02
C VAL A 51 7.09 21.99 -10.72
N GLU A 52 5.90 21.94 -11.33
CA GLU A 52 5.30 23.11 -12.00
C GLU A 52 5.08 24.32 -11.07
N LYS A 53 4.93 24.06 -9.77
CA LYS A 53 4.74 25.08 -8.74
C LYS A 53 6.04 25.54 -8.06
N ASP A 54 7.20 25.11 -8.57
CA ASP A 54 8.52 25.36 -7.97
C ASP A 54 8.65 24.85 -6.52
N GLN A 55 7.79 23.91 -6.09
CA GLN A 55 7.81 23.30 -4.76
C GLN A 55 8.81 22.12 -4.68
N LEU A 56 9.16 21.56 -5.83
CA LEU A 56 10.09 20.44 -5.96
C LEU A 56 10.98 20.66 -7.17
N LYS A 57 12.30 20.66 -6.97
CA LYS A 57 13.28 20.72 -8.07
C LYS A 57 13.93 19.35 -8.21
N ILE A 58 13.67 18.68 -9.31
CA ILE A 58 14.20 17.35 -9.61
C ILE A 58 14.80 17.32 -11.02
N LYS A 59 15.82 16.50 -11.18
CA LYS A 59 16.40 16.09 -12.46
C LYS A 59 15.95 14.66 -12.77
N TYR A 60 16.22 14.21 -14.00
CA TYR A 60 15.89 12.85 -14.43
C TYR A 60 16.43 11.78 -13.47
N GLY A 61 17.68 11.89 -13.01
CA GLY A 61 18.30 10.93 -12.10
C GLY A 61 17.79 10.97 -10.65
N ASP A 62 16.92 11.94 -10.31
CA ASP A 62 16.29 12.01 -8.98
C ASP A 62 14.93 11.28 -8.95
N ILE A 63 14.50 10.69 -10.08
CA ILE A 63 13.25 9.93 -10.19
C ILE A 63 13.56 8.47 -9.87
N ASP A 64 13.18 8.04 -8.67
CA ASP A 64 13.33 6.68 -8.18
C ASP A 64 12.04 6.16 -7.53
N GLU A 65 12.05 4.91 -7.07
CA GLU A 65 10.93 4.28 -6.37
C GLU A 65 10.54 5.05 -5.09
N ASN A 66 11.52 5.64 -4.39
CA ASN A 66 11.29 6.38 -3.16
C ASN A 66 10.52 7.69 -3.42
N LEU A 67 10.83 8.40 -4.50
CA LEU A 67 10.06 9.60 -4.91
C LEU A 67 8.59 9.24 -5.17
N ILE A 68 8.33 8.10 -5.83
CA ILE A 68 6.97 7.62 -6.07
C ILE A 68 6.29 7.24 -4.76
N GLU A 69 6.97 6.47 -3.89
CA GLU A 69 6.46 6.00 -2.60
C GLU A 69 6.07 7.16 -1.66
N GLN A 70 6.86 8.23 -1.65
CA GLN A 70 6.57 9.45 -0.89
C GLN A 70 5.30 10.19 -1.36
N ASN A 71 4.81 9.86 -2.54
CA ASN A 71 3.66 10.52 -3.16
C ASN A 71 2.44 9.61 -3.36
N LEU A 72 2.50 8.35 -2.89
CA LEU A 72 1.35 7.45 -2.82
C LEU A 72 0.32 7.91 -1.77
N PHE A 73 -0.90 7.35 -1.82
CA PHE A 73 -1.91 7.61 -0.79
C PHE A 73 -1.52 6.99 0.54
N THR A 74 -0.79 5.89 0.52
CA THR A 74 -0.28 5.21 1.71
C THR A 74 0.98 5.84 2.31
N HIS A 75 1.45 6.97 1.79
CA HIS A 75 2.62 7.64 2.36
C HIS A 75 2.44 7.90 3.87
N GLY A 76 3.48 7.57 4.65
CA GLY A 76 3.45 7.65 6.12
C GLY A 76 2.81 6.44 6.82
N SER A 77 2.22 5.50 6.09
CA SER A 77 1.83 4.20 6.64
C SER A 77 3.04 3.27 6.73
N PRO A 78 3.07 2.33 7.71
CA PRO A 78 4.10 1.30 7.75
C PRO A 78 4.01 0.38 6.51
N PRO A 79 5.12 -0.30 6.16
CA PRO A 79 5.14 -1.26 5.05
C PRO A 79 4.06 -2.34 5.18
N LEU A 80 3.48 -2.77 4.06
CA LEU A 80 2.47 -3.81 4.04
C LEU A 80 3.11 -5.19 4.25
N GLU A 81 2.90 -5.78 5.43
CA GLU A 81 3.49 -7.08 5.78
C GLU A 81 2.62 -8.26 5.40
N VAL A 82 1.30 -8.15 5.56
CA VAL A 82 0.34 -9.23 5.33
C VAL A 82 -0.86 -8.69 4.55
N LEU A 83 -1.20 -9.36 3.45
CA LEU A 83 -2.41 -9.10 2.67
C LEU A 83 -3.30 -10.34 2.71
N ILE A 84 -4.49 -10.17 3.27
CA ILE A 84 -5.48 -11.25 3.37
C ILE A 84 -6.60 -10.97 2.37
N ARG A 85 -6.93 -11.96 1.55
CA ARG A 85 -8.06 -11.91 0.63
C ARG A 85 -9.00 -13.08 0.89
N THR A 86 -10.26 -12.77 1.14
CA THR A 86 -11.33 -13.74 1.39
C THR A 86 -11.96 -14.25 0.09
N SER A 87 -13.00 -15.09 0.22
CA SER A 87 -13.82 -15.68 -0.84
C SER A 87 -13.12 -16.65 -1.80
N GLY A 88 -11.91 -17.11 -1.48
CA GLY A 88 -11.17 -18.09 -2.27
C GLY A 88 -10.59 -17.58 -3.59
N GLU A 89 -10.64 -16.27 -3.84
CA GLU A 89 -10.24 -15.68 -5.11
C GLU A 89 -8.73 -15.43 -5.16
N ILE A 90 -8.03 -16.05 -6.11
CA ILE A 90 -6.56 -15.96 -6.25
C ILE A 90 -6.20 -14.84 -7.23
N ARG A 91 -6.47 -13.59 -6.85
CA ARG A 91 -6.03 -12.38 -7.57
C ARG A 91 -5.88 -11.20 -6.61
N LEU A 92 -5.25 -10.11 -7.03
CA LEU A 92 -5.14 -8.89 -6.21
C LEU A 92 -6.23 -7.86 -6.50
N SER A 93 -6.89 -7.93 -7.67
CA SER A 93 -7.95 -6.98 -8.07
C SER A 93 -7.54 -5.51 -7.97
N ASP A 94 -6.32 -5.18 -8.41
CA ASP A 94 -5.82 -3.79 -8.44
C ASP A 94 -5.78 -3.14 -7.04
N PHE A 95 -5.45 -3.94 -6.01
CA PHE A 95 -5.36 -3.50 -4.63
C PHE A 95 -3.90 -3.52 -4.14
N LEU A 96 -3.38 -2.36 -3.71
CA LEU A 96 -2.07 -2.18 -3.09
C LEU A 96 -0.90 -2.85 -3.85
N LEU A 97 -0.90 -2.79 -5.19
CA LEU A 97 0.08 -3.52 -6.02
C LEU A 97 1.51 -3.04 -5.79
N TRP A 98 1.70 -1.73 -5.59
CA TRP A 98 3.00 -1.17 -5.22
C TRP A 98 3.41 -1.67 -3.84
N GLN A 99 2.54 -1.54 -2.85
CA GLN A 99 2.84 -1.85 -1.46
C GLN A 99 3.05 -3.35 -1.24
N CYS A 100 2.41 -4.22 -2.03
CA CYS A 100 2.52 -5.66 -1.89
C CYS A 100 3.66 -6.30 -2.70
N HIS A 101 4.50 -5.53 -3.41
CA HIS A 101 5.37 -6.07 -4.46
C HIS A 101 6.50 -7.01 -3.98
N GLN A 102 7.09 -6.80 -2.80
CA GLN A 102 8.30 -7.54 -2.36
C GLN A 102 8.26 -8.03 -0.91
N ASN A 103 7.53 -7.33 -0.02
CA ASN A 103 7.60 -7.60 1.42
C ASN A 103 6.28 -8.08 2.02
N CYS A 104 5.26 -8.31 1.19
CA CYS A 104 3.93 -8.69 1.64
C CYS A 104 3.69 -10.19 1.50
N TYR A 105 3.22 -10.81 2.59
CA TYR A 105 2.75 -12.19 2.57
C TYR A 105 1.26 -12.22 2.24
N ILE A 106 0.92 -12.91 1.14
CA ILE A 106 -0.44 -12.89 0.60
C ILE A 106 -1.16 -14.19 0.97
N TYR A 107 -2.24 -14.07 1.74
CA TYR A 107 -3.11 -15.19 2.12
C TYR A 107 -4.43 -15.11 1.37
N PHE A 108 -4.80 -16.23 0.72
CA PHE A 108 -6.12 -16.41 0.14
C PHE A 108 -6.92 -17.38 1.01
N VAL A 109 -7.96 -16.88 1.66
CA VAL A 109 -8.85 -17.68 2.51
C VAL A 109 -10.18 -17.94 1.81
N LYS A 110 -10.72 -19.14 2.02
CA LYS A 110 -11.93 -19.59 1.32
C LYS A 110 -13.23 -19.01 1.89
N CYS A 111 -13.27 -18.67 3.17
CA CYS A 111 -14.46 -18.11 3.82
C CYS A 111 -14.87 -16.77 3.19
N TYR A 112 -16.16 -16.44 3.24
CA TYR A 112 -16.65 -15.16 2.74
C TYR A 112 -16.35 -14.03 3.75
N TRP A 113 -16.27 -12.79 3.27
CA TRP A 113 -15.98 -11.63 4.15
C TRP A 113 -16.90 -11.52 5.38
N PRO A 114 -18.24 -11.72 5.27
CA PRO A 114 -19.13 -11.69 6.44
C PRO A 114 -18.87 -12.80 7.47
N GLU A 115 -18.19 -13.88 7.06
CA GLU A 115 -17.84 -15.03 7.91
C GLU A 115 -16.42 -14.90 8.49
N PHE A 116 -15.63 -13.96 7.98
CA PHE A 116 -14.24 -13.78 8.37
C PHE A 116 -14.16 -13.27 9.82
N SER A 117 -13.64 -14.13 10.70
CA SER A 117 -13.60 -13.89 12.14
C SER A 117 -12.18 -13.98 12.69
N PHE A 118 -12.03 -13.71 13.99
CA PHE A 118 -10.77 -13.88 14.70
C PHE A 118 -10.15 -15.27 14.48
N TRP A 119 -10.97 -16.32 14.38
CA TRP A 119 -10.50 -17.70 14.21
C TRP A 119 -9.89 -17.96 12.83
N GLU A 120 -10.25 -17.16 11.82
CA GLU A 120 -9.64 -17.21 10.50
C GLU A 120 -8.32 -16.41 10.45
N ILE A 121 -8.23 -15.31 11.20
CA ILE A 121 -7.02 -14.47 11.30
C ILE A 121 -5.92 -15.16 12.10
N LEU A 122 -6.27 -15.83 13.19
CA LEU A 122 -5.29 -16.43 14.11
C LEU A 122 -4.27 -17.36 13.42
N PRO A 123 -4.66 -18.37 12.63
CA PRO A 123 -3.69 -19.24 11.95
C PRO A 123 -2.82 -18.48 10.95
N ILE A 124 -3.35 -17.43 10.31
CA ILE A 124 -2.60 -16.58 9.37
C ILE A 124 -1.48 -15.83 10.07
N ILE A 125 -1.79 -15.24 11.23
CA ILE A 125 -0.79 -14.51 12.02
C ILE A 125 0.26 -15.47 12.58
N LEU A 126 -0.15 -16.65 13.05
CA LEU A 126 0.80 -17.66 13.52
C LEU A 126 1.73 -18.15 12.40
N ASP A 127 1.19 -18.41 11.21
CA ASP A 127 2.01 -18.81 10.05
C ASP A 127 2.97 -17.68 9.64
N TYR A 128 2.51 -16.42 9.63
CA TYR A 128 3.37 -15.27 9.39
C TYR A 128 4.52 -15.18 10.42
N GLN A 129 4.22 -15.35 11.71
CA GLN A 129 5.21 -15.28 12.78
C GLN A 129 6.23 -16.43 12.70
N VAL A 130 5.78 -17.67 12.47
CA VAL A 130 6.66 -18.84 12.34
C VAL A 130 7.60 -18.70 11.15
N ASN A 131 7.12 -18.16 10.04
CA ASN A 131 7.90 -18.00 8.82
C ASN A 131 8.64 -16.65 8.74
N TYR A 132 8.51 -15.77 9.73
CA TYR A 132 9.00 -14.39 9.66
C TYR A 132 10.47 -14.27 9.27
N GLU A 133 11.36 -15.07 9.88
CA GLU A 133 12.78 -15.04 9.55
C GLU A 133 13.06 -15.52 8.11
N SER A 134 12.41 -16.60 7.67
CA SER A 134 12.53 -17.06 6.28
C SER A 134 12.00 -16.02 5.29
N ILE A 135 10.91 -15.34 5.64
CA ILE A 135 10.36 -14.24 4.86
C ILE A 135 11.39 -13.11 4.80
N LYS A 136 11.97 -12.70 5.93
CA LYS A 136 12.98 -11.64 6.00
C LYS A 136 14.21 -11.95 5.16
N GLU A 137 14.75 -13.16 5.24
CA GLU A 137 15.90 -13.58 4.42
C GLU A 137 15.58 -13.56 2.91
N LYS A 138 14.38 -14.02 2.51
CA LYS A 138 13.94 -13.96 1.10
C LYS A 138 13.81 -12.51 0.63
N ARG A 139 13.31 -11.61 1.49
CA ARG A 139 13.22 -10.15 1.21
C ARG A 139 14.62 -9.60 0.91
N GLU A 140 15.58 -9.81 1.81
CA GLU A 140 16.96 -9.30 1.64
C GLU A 140 17.62 -9.82 0.35
N LYS A 141 17.51 -11.13 0.06
CA LYS A 141 18.08 -11.72 -1.16
C LYS A 141 17.45 -11.18 -2.44
N SER A 142 16.12 -10.99 -2.44
CA SER A 142 15.41 -10.42 -3.60
C SER A 142 15.86 -8.99 -3.88
N TRP A 143 16.02 -8.17 -2.84
CA TRP A 143 16.58 -6.82 -2.98
C TRP A 143 17.99 -6.83 -3.58
N LEU A 144 18.90 -7.65 -3.03
CA LEU A 144 20.25 -7.76 -3.59
C LEU A 144 20.25 -8.21 -5.07
N HIS A 145 19.32 -9.08 -5.46
CA HIS A 145 19.20 -9.52 -6.85
C HIS A 145 18.70 -8.41 -7.76
N LEU A 146 17.63 -7.71 -7.37
CA LEU A 146 17.08 -6.59 -8.14
C LEU A 146 18.09 -5.44 -8.25
N SER A 147 18.74 -5.05 -7.15
CA SER A 147 19.76 -4.00 -7.18
C SER A 147 20.93 -4.33 -8.11
N LYS A 148 21.33 -5.60 -8.22
CA LYS A 148 22.33 -6.03 -9.21
C LYS A 148 21.81 -5.86 -10.64
N LEU A 149 20.60 -6.32 -10.92
CA LEU A 149 19.99 -6.17 -12.24
C LEU A 149 19.89 -4.69 -12.67
N TYR A 150 19.49 -3.80 -11.76
CA TYR A 150 19.42 -2.37 -12.05
C TYR A 150 20.80 -1.76 -12.33
N ASN A 151 21.82 -2.09 -11.53
CA ASN A 151 23.19 -1.61 -11.74
C ASN A 151 23.86 -2.15 -13.01
N ASP A 152 23.36 -3.25 -13.58
CA ASP A 152 23.87 -3.85 -14.82
C ASP A 152 23.20 -3.26 -16.09
N ILE A 153 22.17 -2.41 -15.95
CA ILE A 153 21.40 -1.82 -17.06
C ILE A 153 21.82 -0.35 -17.37
N ASP A 154 22.59 0.28 -16.48
CA ASP A 154 23.23 1.60 -16.67
C ASP A 154 24.69 1.49 -17.15
#